data_AF-A0A944TKD4-F1
#
_entry.id   AF-A0A944TKD4-F1
#
_cell.length_a   1.000
_cell.length_b   1.000
_cell.length_c   1.000
_cell.angle_alpha   90.00
_cell.angle_beta   90.00
_cell.angle_gamma   90.00
#
_symmetry.space_group_name_H-M   'P 1'
#
loop_
_entity.id
_entity.type
_entity.pdbx_description
1 polymer ?
#
loop_
_entity_poly.entity_id
_entity_poly.type
_entity_poly.pdbx_seq_one_letter_code
_entity_poly.pdbx_strand_id
1 'polypeptide(L)'
;MAQEQARNDNPEVDSDKARASLDRLYNIYKDIASTADEVMQTRCPYKDAASRCTAKFGCRNQYFTSDPTSLPACAGSDQIDYREAWDQ
;
A
#
# COMPACT_ATOMS: atom_id res chain seq x y z
N MET A 1 -32.55 -19.51 -8.88
CA MET A 1 -33.54 -18.73 -9.67
C MET A 1 -33.39 -17.22 -9.46
N ALA A 2 -33.25 -16.71 -8.22
CA ALA A 2 -33.04 -15.26 -7.98
C ALA A 2 -31.63 -14.72 -8.37
N GLN A 3 -30.59 -15.57 -8.34
CA GLN A 3 -29.21 -15.14 -8.68
C GLN A 3 -28.96 -15.00 -10.19
N GLU A 4 -29.76 -15.66 -11.03
CA GLU A 4 -29.64 -15.59 -12.49
C GLU A 4 -30.32 -14.36 -13.07
N GLN A 5 -31.38 -13.88 -12.42
CA GLN A 5 -32.10 -12.67 -12.83
C GLN A 5 -31.29 -11.39 -12.53
N ALA A 6 -30.48 -11.36 -11.47
CA ALA A 6 -29.58 -10.22 -11.18
C ALA A 6 -28.44 -10.04 -12.20
N ARG A 7 -28.16 -11.06 -13.03
CA ARG A 7 -27.11 -11.01 -14.06
C ARG A 7 -27.61 -10.44 -15.39
N ASN A 8 -28.94 -10.37 -15.59
CA ASN A 8 -29.57 -10.09 -16.88
C ASN A 8 -30.20 -8.69 -17.01
N ASP A 9 -30.07 -7.82 -16.01
CA ASP A 9 -30.44 -6.39 -16.12
C ASP A 9 -29.31 -5.53 -16.71
N ASN A 10 -28.31 -6.14 -17.35
CA ASN A 10 -27.18 -5.40 -17.90
C ASN A 10 -27.50 -4.96 -19.33
N PRO A 11 -27.66 -3.66 -19.63
CA PRO A 11 -27.58 -3.20 -21.01
C PRO A 11 -26.25 -3.73 -21.57
N GLU A 12 -26.29 -4.29 -22.78
CA GLU A 12 -25.13 -4.89 -23.48
C GLU A 12 -23.84 -4.14 -23.11
N VAL A 13 -22.97 -4.78 -22.34
CA VAL A 13 -21.77 -4.13 -21.80
C VAL A 13 -20.92 -3.69 -22.97
N ASP A 14 -20.74 -2.39 -23.09
CA ASP A 14 -19.83 -1.79 -24.06
C ASP A 14 -18.39 -2.27 -23.76
N SER A 15 -17.95 -3.27 -24.53
CA SER A 15 -16.68 -3.96 -24.32
C SER A 15 -15.49 -3.01 -24.44
N ASP A 16 -15.60 -2.01 -25.31
CA ASP A 16 -14.53 -1.04 -25.54
C ASP A 16 -14.41 -0.07 -24.36
N LYS A 17 -15.54 0.42 -23.83
CA LYS A 17 -15.54 1.22 -22.60
C LYS A 17 -15.07 0.43 -21.39
N ALA A 18 -15.48 -0.84 -21.27
CA ALA A 18 -15.02 -1.71 -20.20
C ALA A 18 -13.50 -1.91 -20.26
N ARG A 19 -12.96 -2.19 -21.45
CA ARG A 19 -11.51 -2.32 -21.67
C ARG A 19 -10.76 -1.04 -21.36
N ALA A 20 -11.24 0.11 -21.84
CA ALA A 20 -10.62 1.40 -21.55
C ALA A 20 -10.59 1.72 -20.04
N SER A 21 -11.65 1.32 -19.32
CA SER A 21 -11.72 1.49 -17.85
C SER A 21 -10.73 0.59 -17.13
N LEU A 22 -10.58 -0.66 -17.58
CA LEU A 22 -9.60 -1.61 -17.03
C LEU A 22 -8.16 -1.18 -17.33
N ASP A 23 -7.88 -0.69 -18.53
CA ASP A 23 -6.56 -0.15 -18.90
C ASP A 23 -6.20 1.06 -18.02
N ARG A 24 -7.18 1.93 -17.72
CA ARG A 24 -6.99 3.05 -16.80
C ARG A 24 -6.68 2.58 -15.37
N LEU A 25 -7.42 1.60 -14.86
CA LEU A 25 -7.16 1.02 -13.53
C LEU A 25 -5.79 0.36 -13.47
N TYR A 26 -5.42 -0.40 -14.50
CA TYR A 26 -4.12 -1.04 -14.60
C TYR A 26 -2.99 -0.01 -14.52
N ASN A 27 -3.08 1.10 -15.27
CA ASN A 27 -2.05 2.14 -15.23
C ASN A 27 -1.93 2.78 -13.85
N ILE A 28 -3.05 3.07 -13.17
CA ILE A 28 -3.03 3.59 -11.79
C ILE A 28 -2.33 2.62 -10.85
N TYR A 29 -2.70 1.34 -10.88
CA TYR A 29 -2.08 0.33 -10.00
C TYR A 29 -0.62 0.08 -10.33
N LYS A 30 -0.24 0.12 -11.61
CA LYS A 30 1.14 0.01 -12.05
C LYS A 30 2.00 1.13 -11.46
N ASP A 31 1.54 2.38 -11.56
CA ASP A 31 2.28 3.54 -11.05
C ASP A 31 2.39 3.51 -9.52
N ILE A 32 1.32 3.10 -8.82
CA ILE A 32 1.35 2.86 -7.37
C ILE A 32 2.40 1.80 -7.01
N ALA A 33 2.43 0.67 -7.73
CA ALA A 33 3.37 -0.42 -7.47
C ALA A 33 4.82 0.02 -7.69
N SER A 34 5.12 0.70 -8.80
CA SER A 34 6.47 1.21 -9.09
C SER A 34 6.92 2.23 -8.03
N THR A 35 6.04 3.13 -7.60
CA THR A 35 6.35 4.11 -6.54
C THR A 35 6.62 3.42 -5.21
N ALA A 36 5.84 2.40 -4.86
CA ALA A 36 6.04 1.62 -3.65
C ALA A 36 7.41 0.90 -3.68
N ASP A 37 7.76 0.25 -4.79
CA ASP A 37 9.05 -0.43 -4.94
C ASP A 37 10.24 0.52 -4.76
N GLU A 38 10.18 1.73 -5.31
CA GLU A 38 11.22 2.75 -5.14
C GLU A 38 11.35 3.21 -3.68
N VAL A 39 10.23 3.55 -3.04
CA VAL A 39 10.23 4.04 -1.66
C VAL A 39 10.68 2.97 -0.67
N MET A 40 10.30 1.71 -0.90
CA MET A 40 10.61 0.58 -0.02
C MET A 40 12.09 0.21 0.00
N GLN A 41 12.88 0.60 -1.01
CA GLN A 41 14.34 0.42 -1.00
C GLN A 41 15.03 1.20 0.13
N THR A 42 14.41 2.29 0.61
CA THR A 42 15.00 3.16 1.63
C THR A 42 14.34 3.03 3.00
N ARG A 43 13.11 2.50 3.06
CA ARG A 43 12.37 2.29 4.30
C ARG A 43 12.84 1.02 4.99
N CYS A 44 12.74 1.00 6.32
CA CYS A 44 13.01 -0.21 7.10
C CYS A 44 11.92 -1.23 6.79
N PRO A 45 12.23 -2.39 6.19
CA PRO A 45 11.21 -3.31 5.68
C PRO A 45 10.42 -4.02 6.81
N TYR A 46 10.98 -4.10 8.01
CA TYR A 46 10.45 -4.95 9.06
C TYR A 46 10.54 -4.28 10.44
N LYS A 47 9.39 -4.24 11.14
CA LYS A 47 9.29 -3.94 12.56
C LYS A 47 8.72 -5.14 13.32
N ASP A 48 9.18 -5.39 14.53
CA ASP A 48 8.56 -6.37 15.42
C ASP A 48 7.30 -5.80 16.12
N ALA A 49 6.66 -6.61 16.96
CA ALA A 49 5.47 -6.21 17.70
C ALA A 49 5.71 -5.06 18.71
N ALA A 50 6.97 -4.77 19.06
CA ALA A 50 7.37 -3.66 19.91
C ALA A 50 7.88 -2.46 19.10
N SER A 51 7.60 -2.42 17.79
CA SER A 51 8.05 -1.39 16.85
C SER A 51 9.58 -1.25 16.78
N ARG A 52 10.33 -2.34 16.97
CA ARG A 52 11.78 -2.38 16.78
C ARG A 52 12.12 -2.80 15.36
N CYS A 53 13.09 -2.12 14.75
CA CYS A 53 13.59 -2.52 13.45
C CYS A 53 14.34 -3.85 13.54
N THR A 54 13.99 -4.80 12.68
CA THR A 54 14.69 -6.09 12.58
C THR A 54 15.60 -6.17 11.37
N ALA A 55 15.63 -5.12 10.53
CA ALA A 55 16.55 -5.01 9.41
C ALA A 55 18.01 -5.00 9.89
N LYS A 56 18.85 -5.85 9.29
CA LYS A 56 20.29 -5.94 9.59
C LYS A 56 21.13 -4.86 8.90
N PHE A 57 20.51 -4.06 8.02
CA PHE A 57 21.13 -2.97 7.29
C PHE A 57 20.54 -1.62 7.73
N GLY A 58 21.29 -0.53 7.49
CA GLY A 58 20.84 0.83 7.79
C GLY A 58 19.66 1.25 6.91
N CYS A 59 18.62 1.82 7.51
CA CYS A 59 17.43 2.27 6.79
C CYS A 59 16.89 3.60 7.34
N ARG A 60 16.13 4.33 6.53
CA ARG A 60 15.78 5.75 6.78
C ARG A 60 15.04 5.99 8.09
N ASN A 61 14.25 5.03 8.55
CA ASN A 61 13.39 5.16 9.73
C ASN A 61 13.98 4.44 10.97
N GLN A 62 15.27 4.11 10.94
CA GLN A 62 15.97 3.42 12.02
C GLN A 62 16.57 4.42 13.00
N TYR A 63 16.13 4.35 14.26
CA TYR A 63 16.60 5.23 15.33
C TYR A 63 17.31 4.39 16.41
N PHE A 64 18.63 4.56 16.50
CA PHE A 64 19.44 3.87 17.49
C PHE A 64 19.20 4.44 18.89
N THR A 65 19.15 3.56 19.88
CA THR A 65 19.06 3.97 21.29
C THR A 65 20.45 4.17 21.88
N SER A 66 20.53 4.67 23.11
CA SER A 66 21.81 4.77 23.85
C SER A 66 22.42 3.42 24.20
N ASP A 67 21.64 2.33 24.18
CA ASP A 67 22.13 0.97 24.38
C ASP A 67 22.52 0.35 23.03
N PRO A 68 23.83 0.13 22.77
CA PRO A 68 24.30 -0.42 21.50
C PRO A 68 23.91 -1.89 21.28
N THR A 69 23.41 -2.59 22.30
CA THR A 69 22.95 -3.97 22.20
C THR A 69 21.47 -4.08 21.86
N SER A 70 20.72 -2.99 22.02
CA SER A 70 19.28 -2.95 21.75
C SER A 70 18.99 -2.85 20.25
N LEU A 71 17.86 -3.45 19.83
CA LEU A 71 17.34 -3.20 18.49
C LEU A 71 16.89 -1.74 18.37
N PRO A 72 17.23 -1.06 17.27
CA PRO A 72 16.82 0.32 17.04
C PRO A 72 15.29 0.42 16.93
N ALA A 73 14.74 1.57 17.32
CA ALA A 73 13.34 1.88 17.11
C ALA A 73 13.07 2.13 15.63
N CYS A 74 11.94 1.62 15.13
CA CYS A 74 11.46 1.86 13.78
C CYS A 74 10.39 2.94 13.82
N ALA A 75 10.76 4.20 13.60
CA ALA A 75 9.79 5.30 13.52
C ALA A 75 9.19 5.33 12.10
N GLY A 76 8.32 4.37 11.83
CA GLY A 76 7.48 4.39 10.63
C GLY A 76 6.40 5.46 10.73
N SER A 77 5.71 5.71 9.61
CA SER A 77 4.52 6.56 9.60
C SER A 77 3.35 5.77 10.22
N ASP A 78 3.39 5.64 11.55
CA ASP A 78 2.34 4.96 12.33
C ASP A 78 1.14 5.89 12.60
N GLN A 79 1.19 7.12 12.06
CA GLN A 79 0.19 8.18 12.20
C GLN A 79 -0.45 8.55 10.86
N ILE A 80 -0.50 7.62 9.88
CA ILE A 80 -1.20 7.91 8.63
C ILE A 80 -2.70 7.94 8.91
N ASP A 81 -3.26 9.14 8.88
CA ASP A 81 -4.70 9.37 8.94
C ASP A 81 -5.24 9.58 7.52
N TYR A 82 -6.02 8.62 7.03
CA TYR A 82 -6.61 8.69 5.68
C TYR A 82 -7.95 9.43 5.65
N ARG A 83 -8.46 9.93 6.78
CA ARG A 83 -9.79 10.58 6.83
C ARG A 83 -9.86 11.80 5.90
N GLU A 84 -8.81 12.62 5.85
CA GLU A 84 -8.75 13.78 4.95
C GLU A 84 -8.87 13.42 3.46
N ALA A 85 -8.53 12.19 3.07
CA ALA A 85 -8.68 11.73 1.68
C ALA A 85 -10.12 11.33 1.31
N TRP A 86 -11.00 11.11 2.30
CA TRP A 86 -12.36 10.61 2.11
C TRP A 86 -13.45 11.59 2.56
N ASP A 87 -13.19 12.36 3.62
CA ASP A 87 -14.15 13.29 4.24
C ASP A 87 -13.96 14.72 3.67
N GLN A 88 -14.31 14.92 2.40
CA GLN A 88 -14.33 16.23 1.72
C GLN A 88 -15.72 16.86 1.70
#